data_AF-A0A7Y5HEK6-F1
#
_entry.id   AF-A0A7Y5HEK6-F1
#
_cell.length_a   1.000
_cell.length_b   1.000
_cell.length_c   1.000
_cell.angle_alpha   90.00
_cell.angle_beta   90.00
_cell.angle_gamma   90.00
#
_symmetry.space_group_name_H-M   'P 1'
#
loop_
_entity.id
_entity.type
_entity.pdbx_description
1 polymer ?
#
loop_
_entity_poly.entity_id
_entity_poly.type
_entity_poly.pdbx_seq_one_letter_code
_entity_poly.pdbx_strand_id
1 'polypeptide(L)'
;MPRRPLAALALLAAAALVGTALAAQEEDPAKTARDAEAAAAKAGAALFRDDALGTNERSCSTCHDNPKKPELSLKGVTTRFPRYDEDAGRVITLQEKFVQMQERSLKARKTLPLGDPKWTALELHLRGLK
;
A
#
# COMPACT_ATOMS: atom_id res chain seq x y z
N MET A 1 63.51 -38.53 41.37
CA MET A 1 63.24 -39.23 40.09
C MET A 1 62.09 -40.20 40.29
N PRO A 2 61.34 -40.60 39.25
CA PRO A 2 60.58 -39.82 38.27
C PRO A 2 59.05 -40.11 38.49
N ARG A 3 58.03 -39.89 37.63
CA ARG A 3 57.85 -39.45 36.23
C ARG A 3 56.69 -38.42 36.17
N ARG A 4 56.35 -37.93 34.97
CA ARG A 4 55.04 -37.35 34.58
C ARG A 4 54.31 -38.35 33.65
N PRO A 5 53.00 -38.20 33.34
CA PRO A 5 52.65 -37.42 32.15
C PRO A 5 51.32 -36.63 32.21
N LEU A 6 51.32 -35.50 31.47
CA LEU A 6 50.27 -34.97 30.59
C LEU A 6 48.77 -35.14 30.96
N ALA A 7 48.14 -33.99 31.23
CA ALA A 7 46.81 -33.68 30.69
C ALA A 7 46.76 -32.17 30.37
N ALA A 8 47.02 -31.81 29.11
CA ALA A 8 46.73 -30.50 28.55
C ALA A 8 45.45 -30.60 27.70
N LEU A 9 44.83 -29.45 27.41
CA LEU A 9 43.48 -29.30 26.81
C LEU A 9 42.36 -29.69 27.81
N ALA A 10 41.22 -29.00 27.84
CA ALA A 10 40.64 -28.13 26.81
C ALA A 10 40.41 -26.68 27.26
N LEU A 11 40.90 -25.74 26.44
CA LEU A 11 40.30 -24.41 26.33
C LEU A 11 39.19 -24.43 25.26
N LEU A 12 38.20 -23.55 25.42
CA LEU A 12 37.36 -22.95 24.36
C LEU A 12 36.47 -23.89 23.53
N ALA A 13 35.21 -24.04 23.97
CA ALA A 13 34.08 -24.42 23.11
C ALA A 13 32.74 -23.85 23.62
N ALA A 14 32.62 -22.51 23.74
CA ALA A 14 31.41 -21.86 24.27
C ALA A 14 30.97 -20.56 23.53
N ALA A 15 31.57 -20.23 22.38
CA ALA A 15 31.32 -18.95 21.69
C ALA A 15 30.60 -19.06 20.32
N ALA A 16 30.40 -20.27 19.79
CA ALA A 16 29.99 -20.47 18.39
C ALA A 16 28.46 -20.46 18.14
N LEU A 17 27.62 -20.50 19.18
CA LEU A 17 26.16 -20.65 19.05
C LEU A 17 25.35 -19.36 19.26
N VAL A 18 25.99 -18.23 19.58
CA VAL A 18 25.31 -16.93 19.76
C VAL A 18 25.29 -16.10 18.47
N GLY A 19 26.21 -16.35 17.53
CA GLY A 19 26.39 -15.54 16.33
C GLY A 19 25.33 -15.70 15.23
N THR A 20 24.57 -16.81 15.19
CA THR A 20 23.61 -17.09 14.11
C THR A 20 22.18 -16.67 14.41
N ALA A 21 21.83 -16.40 15.67
CA ALA A 21 20.50 -15.94 16.05
C ALA A 21 20.29 -14.42 15.83
N LEU A 22 21.36 -13.63 15.88
CA LEU A 22 21.31 -12.18 15.67
C LEU A 22 21.53 -11.77 14.20
N ALA A 23 21.91 -12.70 13.32
CA ALA A 23 21.98 -12.51 11.88
C ALA A 23 20.62 -12.69 11.17
N ALA A 24 19.52 -12.71 11.93
CA ALA A 24 18.15 -12.71 11.42
C ALA A 24 17.77 -11.30 10.91
N GLN A 25 18.35 -10.93 9.77
CA GLN A 25 17.96 -9.80 8.91
C GLN A 25 17.93 -8.41 9.55
N GLU A 26 19.10 -7.74 9.54
CA GLU A 26 19.11 -6.27 9.35
C GLU A 26 18.64 -5.95 7.91
N GLU A 27 17.32 -5.99 7.68
CA GLU A 27 16.75 -5.47 6.42
C GLU A 27 17.03 -3.96 6.32
N ASP A 28 17.51 -3.51 5.16
CA ASP A 28 17.64 -2.08 4.87
C ASP A 28 16.25 -1.41 5.02
N PRO A 29 16.03 -0.51 6.00
CA PRO A 29 14.72 0.08 6.24
C PRO A 29 14.25 0.92 5.06
N ALA A 30 15.17 1.46 4.23
CA ALA A 30 14.81 2.19 3.02
C ALA A 30 14.32 1.25 1.90
N LYS A 31 14.87 0.03 1.81
CA LYS A 31 14.36 -1.03 0.93
C LYS A 31 12.98 -1.50 1.40
N THR A 32 12.82 -1.85 2.69
CA THR A 32 11.53 -2.28 3.24
C THR A 32 10.43 -1.24 3.01
N ALA A 33 10.72 0.04 3.19
CA ALA A 33 9.77 1.12 2.92
C ALA A 33 9.36 1.21 1.43
N ARG A 34 10.32 1.08 0.50
CA ARG A 34 10.04 1.07 -0.95
C ARG A 34 9.22 -0.14 -1.38
N ASP A 35 9.54 -1.33 -0.84
CA ASP A 35 8.80 -2.56 -1.13
C ASP A 35 7.36 -2.47 -0.60
N ALA A 36 7.16 -1.88 0.59
CA ALA A 36 5.84 -1.59 1.15
C ALA A 36 5.05 -0.56 0.31
N GLU A 37 5.69 0.52 -0.16
CA GLU A 37 5.05 1.50 -1.05
C GLU A 37 4.66 0.88 -2.40
N ALA A 38 5.51 0.04 -2.99
CA ALA A 38 5.21 -0.71 -4.21
C ALA A 38 4.04 -1.68 -4.02
N ALA A 39 3.99 -2.39 -2.88
CA ALA A 39 2.86 -3.25 -2.53
C ALA A 39 1.55 -2.46 -2.35
N ALA A 40 1.59 -1.30 -1.70
CA ALA A 40 0.44 -0.42 -1.54
C ALA A 40 -0.05 0.14 -2.90
N ALA A 41 0.87 0.56 -3.78
CA ALA A 41 0.53 1.01 -5.14
C ALA A 41 -0.14 -0.11 -5.96
N LYS A 42 0.34 -1.36 -5.83
CA LYS A 42 -0.28 -2.54 -6.44
C LYS A 42 -1.67 -2.82 -5.87
N ALA A 43 -1.87 -2.68 -4.57
CA ALA A 43 -3.18 -2.83 -3.92
C ALA A 43 -4.18 -1.76 -4.40
N GLY A 44 -3.74 -0.50 -4.52
CA GLY A 44 -4.55 0.58 -5.11
C GLY A 44 -4.93 0.33 -6.56
N ALA A 45 -3.99 -0.19 -7.36
CA ALA A 45 -4.26 -0.58 -8.75
C ALA A 45 -5.26 -1.74 -8.86
N ALA A 46 -5.22 -2.71 -7.92
CA ALA A 46 -6.21 -3.76 -7.84
C ALA A 46 -7.59 -3.20 -7.49
N LEU A 47 -7.67 -2.35 -6.46
CA LEU A 47 -8.91 -1.72 -6.00
C LEU A 47 -9.56 -0.84 -7.09
N PHE A 48 -8.75 -0.13 -7.89
CA PHE A 48 -9.23 0.67 -9.02
C PHE A 48 -9.97 -0.16 -10.09
N ARG A 49 -9.72 -1.47 -10.16
CA ARG A 49 -10.38 -2.43 -11.05
C ARG A 49 -11.43 -3.31 -10.34
N ASP A 50 -11.60 -3.16 -9.03
CA ASP A 50 -12.51 -3.95 -8.20
C ASP A 50 -13.96 -3.46 -8.34
N ASP A 51 -14.85 -4.30 -8.85
CA ASP A 51 -16.28 -4.03 -9.00
C ASP A 51 -17.11 -4.39 -7.75
N ALA A 52 -16.54 -5.15 -6.81
CA ALA A 52 -17.13 -5.41 -5.50
C ALA A 52 -17.15 -4.17 -4.59
N LEU A 53 -16.53 -3.06 -5.02
CA LEU A 53 -16.74 -1.74 -4.44
C LEU A 53 -18.19 -1.23 -4.61
N GLY A 54 -18.94 -1.74 -5.59
CA GLY A 54 -20.29 -1.30 -5.94
C GLY A 54 -21.34 -2.42 -5.90
N THR A 55 -22.48 -2.17 -6.55
CA THR A 55 -23.50 -3.21 -6.81
C THR A 55 -23.99 -3.19 -8.26
N ASN A 56 -23.23 -2.61 -9.18
CA ASN A 56 -23.62 -2.40 -10.57
C ASN A 56 -22.62 -2.95 -11.60
N GLU A 57 -21.76 -3.90 -11.19
CA GLU A 57 -20.78 -4.59 -12.06
C GLU A 57 -19.82 -3.61 -12.77
N ARG A 58 -19.48 -2.50 -12.09
CA ARG A 58 -18.50 -1.51 -12.54
C ARG A 58 -17.47 -1.23 -11.47
N SER A 59 -16.24 -1.00 -11.93
CA SER A 59 -15.14 -0.48 -11.14
C SER A 59 -14.74 0.91 -11.64
N CYS A 60 -13.78 1.55 -10.99
CA CYS A 60 -13.30 2.87 -11.40
C CYS A 60 -12.73 2.85 -12.83
N SER A 61 -11.98 1.80 -13.20
CA SER A 61 -11.43 1.63 -14.56
C SER A 61 -12.51 1.54 -15.64
N THR A 62 -13.72 1.06 -15.34
CA THR A 62 -14.83 0.98 -16.32
C THR A 62 -15.16 2.33 -16.93
N CYS A 63 -14.98 3.42 -16.17
CA CYS A 63 -15.20 4.79 -16.65
C CYS A 63 -13.89 5.52 -16.97
N HIS A 64 -12.86 5.36 -16.12
CA HIS A 64 -11.68 6.21 -16.12
C HIS A 64 -10.50 5.70 -16.99
N ASP A 65 -10.49 4.42 -17.36
CA ASP A 65 -9.54 3.81 -18.32
C ASP A 65 -10.16 3.62 -19.73
N ASN A 66 -11.30 4.27 -20.01
CA ASN A 66 -12.01 4.10 -21.28
C ASN A 66 -11.37 4.97 -22.39
N PRO A 67 -10.74 4.39 -23.43
CA PRO A 67 -10.09 5.16 -24.49
C PRO A 67 -11.08 5.92 -25.39
N LYS A 68 -12.39 5.59 -25.34
CA LYS A 68 -13.46 6.34 -26.00
C LYS A 68 -13.95 7.54 -25.18
N LYS A 69 -13.44 7.70 -23.95
CA LYS A 69 -13.78 8.73 -22.98
C LYS A 69 -12.54 9.31 -22.27
N PRO A 70 -11.52 9.80 -23.02
CA PRO A 70 -10.28 10.31 -22.43
C PRO A 70 -10.49 11.51 -21.50
N GLU A 71 -11.59 12.26 -21.67
CA GLU A 71 -12.00 13.36 -20.79
C GLU A 71 -12.28 12.93 -19.34
N LEU A 72 -12.54 11.63 -19.11
CA LEU A 72 -12.75 11.06 -17.79
C LEU A 72 -11.45 10.58 -17.12
N SER A 73 -10.28 10.67 -17.76
CA SER A 73 -9.04 10.13 -17.21
C SER A 73 -8.65 10.79 -15.87
N LEU A 74 -8.18 9.99 -14.91
CA LEU A 74 -7.74 10.45 -13.58
C LEU A 74 -6.25 10.86 -13.52
N LYS A 75 -5.58 11.00 -14.66
CA LYS A 75 -4.18 11.47 -14.73
C LYS A 75 -4.04 12.84 -14.06
N GLY A 76 -3.12 12.92 -13.10
CA GLY A 76 -2.92 14.14 -12.29
C GLY A 76 -4.14 14.56 -11.46
N VAL A 77 -5.07 13.67 -11.11
CA VAL A 77 -6.21 14.04 -10.25
C VAL A 77 -5.77 14.42 -8.84
N THR A 78 -4.71 13.80 -8.31
CA THR A 78 -4.20 14.02 -6.95
C THR A 78 -3.71 15.44 -6.71
N THR A 79 -3.24 16.15 -7.74
CA THR A 79 -2.80 17.56 -7.63
C THR A 79 -3.96 18.56 -7.69
N ARG A 80 -5.20 18.09 -7.85
CA ARG A 80 -6.43 18.90 -7.93
C ARG A 80 -7.27 18.85 -6.66
N PHE A 81 -6.78 18.22 -5.59
CA PHE A 81 -7.42 18.12 -4.29
C PHE A 81 -6.44 18.56 -3.17
N PRO A 82 -6.93 19.11 -2.04
CA PRO A 82 -8.33 19.42 -1.74
C PRO A 82 -8.91 20.51 -2.66
N ARG A 83 -10.23 20.47 -2.90
CA ARG A 83 -10.93 21.46 -3.73
C ARG A 83 -12.35 21.70 -3.28
N TYR A 84 -12.92 22.84 -3.67
CA TYR A 84 -14.36 23.08 -3.56
C TYR A 84 -15.13 22.10 -4.46
N ASP A 85 -16.19 21.53 -3.91
CA ASP A 85 -17.11 20.59 -4.55
C ASP A 85 -18.53 21.15 -4.41
N GLU A 86 -19.17 21.43 -5.55
CA GLU A 86 -20.46 22.13 -5.61
C GLU A 86 -21.59 21.28 -5.02
N ASP A 87 -21.59 19.97 -5.29
CA ASP A 87 -22.55 19.01 -4.74
C ASP A 87 -22.50 18.96 -3.19
N ALA A 88 -21.31 19.13 -2.60
CA ALA A 88 -21.12 19.13 -1.15
C ALA A 88 -21.22 20.53 -0.51
N GLY A 89 -21.22 21.60 -1.30
CA GLY A 89 -21.22 22.99 -0.83
C GLY A 89 -19.99 23.39 0.00
N ARG A 90 -18.86 22.67 -0.13
CA ARG A 90 -17.66 22.87 0.68
C ARG A 90 -16.38 22.37 0.02
N VAL A 91 -15.24 22.64 0.64
CA VAL A 91 -13.97 21.96 0.30
C VAL A 91 -14.03 20.50 0.75
N ILE A 92 -13.57 19.60 -0.13
CA ILE A 92 -13.42 18.17 0.11
C ILE A 92 -12.00 17.69 -0.24
N THR A 93 -11.61 16.60 0.41
CA THR A 93 -10.44 15.76 0.10
C THR A 93 -10.73 14.81 -1.07
N LEU A 94 -9.69 14.15 -1.59
CA LEU A 94 -9.83 13.16 -2.64
C LEU A 94 -10.53 11.88 -2.14
N GLN A 95 -10.21 11.40 -0.92
CA GLN A 95 -10.94 10.27 -0.30
C GLN A 95 -12.44 10.55 -0.12
N GLU A 96 -12.83 11.77 0.25
CA GLU A 96 -14.26 12.14 0.29
C GLU A 96 -14.90 12.06 -1.10
N LYS A 97 -14.17 12.41 -2.17
CA LYS A 97 -14.67 12.21 -3.53
C LYS A 97 -14.77 10.72 -3.89
N PHE A 98 -13.86 9.87 -3.42
CA PHE A 98 -13.99 8.41 -3.60
C PHE A 98 -15.25 7.87 -2.95
N VAL A 99 -15.55 8.26 -1.70
CA VAL A 99 -16.78 7.86 -1.00
C VAL A 99 -18.02 8.31 -1.78
N GLN A 100 -18.06 9.57 -2.23
CA GLN A 100 -19.15 10.06 -3.09
C GLN A 100 -19.30 9.24 -4.39
N MET A 101 -18.21 8.86 -5.06
CA MET A 101 -18.28 8.10 -6.32
C MET A 101 -18.65 6.63 -6.07
N GLN A 102 -18.19 6.03 -4.98
CA GLN A 102 -18.56 4.67 -4.59
C GLN A 102 -20.08 4.56 -4.35
N GLU A 103 -20.65 5.52 -3.62
CA GLU A 103 -22.10 5.63 -3.40
C GLU A 103 -22.85 5.98 -4.70
N ARG A 104 -22.55 7.13 -5.31
CA ARG A 104 -23.37 7.70 -6.40
C ARG A 104 -23.17 7.01 -7.74
N SER A 105 -21.95 6.59 -8.07
CA SER A 105 -21.60 6.04 -9.39
C SER A 105 -21.54 4.51 -9.39
N LEU A 106 -20.93 3.90 -8.37
CA LEU A 106 -20.85 2.43 -8.23
C LEU A 106 -22.07 1.83 -7.51
N LYS A 107 -22.98 2.66 -6.98
CA LYS A 107 -24.24 2.27 -6.32
C LYS A 107 -24.03 1.43 -5.05
N ALA A 108 -22.91 1.60 -4.37
CA ALA A 108 -22.60 0.86 -3.16
C ALA A 108 -23.64 1.09 -2.06
N ARG A 109 -24.16 0.01 -1.48
CA ARG A 109 -25.09 0.06 -0.33
C ARG A 109 -24.40 0.45 0.98
N LYS A 110 -23.08 0.27 1.04
CA LYS A 110 -22.20 0.66 2.13
C LYS A 110 -20.87 1.08 1.52
N THR A 111 -20.39 2.27 1.88
CA THR A 111 -19.08 2.77 1.45
C THR A 111 -17.97 2.35 2.41
N LEU A 112 -16.73 2.39 1.95
CA LEU A 112 -15.56 2.33 2.84
C LEU A 112 -15.42 3.68 3.59
N PRO A 113 -15.05 3.67 4.88
CA PRO A 113 -14.92 4.90 5.66
C PRO A 113 -13.77 5.78 5.16
N LEU A 114 -13.79 7.06 5.52
CA LEU A 114 -12.64 7.95 5.32
C LEU A 114 -11.43 7.42 6.13
N GLY A 115 -10.23 7.48 5.54
CA GLY A 115 -9.02 6.93 6.14
C GLY A 115 -8.88 5.41 6.04
N ASP A 116 -9.78 4.69 5.34
CA ASP A 116 -9.59 3.27 5.06
C ASP A 116 -8.25 3.05 4.30
N PRO A 117 -7.39 2.10 4.72
CA PRO A 117 -6.12 1.81 4.03
C PRO A 117 -6.27 1.54 2.53
N LYS A 118 -7.43 1.03 2.08
CA LYS A 118 -7.75 0.86 0.66
C LYS A 118 -7.84 2.20 -0.09
N TRP A 119 -8.40 3.24 0.52
CA TRP A 119 -8.41 4.58 -0.07
C TRP A 119 -7.01 5.19 -0.13
N THR A 120 -6.21 5.05 0.92
CA THR A 120 -4.80 5.49 0.90
C THR A 120 -3.99 4.78 -0.20
N ALA A 121 -4.19 3.47 -0.37
CA ALA A 121 -3.60 2.70 -1.46
C ALA A 121 -4.07 3.19 -2.85
N LEU A 122 -5.35 3.51 -3.01
CA LEU A 122 -5.91 4.08 -4.24
C LEU A 122 -5.34 5.47 -4.55
N GLU A 123 -5.22 6.37 -3.58
CA GLU A 123 -4.57 7.68 -3.77
C GLU A 123 -3.12 7.53 -4.25
N LEU A 124 -2.37 6.59 -3.66
CA LEU A 124 -1.01 6.27 -4.09
C LEU A 124 -0.97 5.73 -5.53
N HIS A 125 -1.92 4.89 -5.93
CA HIS A 125 -2.04 4.45 -7.32
C HIS A 125 -2.34 5.61 -8.28
N LEU A 126 -3.31 6.47 -7.94
CA LEU A 126 -3.67 7.63 -8.77
C LEU A 126 -2.53 8.66 -8.87
N ARG A 127 -1.69 8.80 -7.82
CA ARG A 127 -0.45 9.59 -7.84
C ARG A 127 0.55 9.10 -8.89
N GLY A 128 0.50 7.81 -9.25
CA GLY A 128 1.34 7.20 -10.28
C GLY A 128 0.84 7.41 -11.72
N LEU A 129 -0.39 7.90 -11.92
CA LEU A 129 -0.97 8.10 -13.26
C LEU A 129 -0.45 9.41 -13.89
N LYS A 130 0.45 9.24 -14.87
CA LYS A 130 1.01 10.30 -15.73
C LYS A 130 0.24 10.42 -17.03
#